data_AF-A0A1C7NNA6-F1
#
_entry.id   AF-A0A1C7NNA6-F1
#
_cell.length_a   1.000
_cell.length_b   1.000
_cell.length_c   1.000
_cell.angle_alpha   90.00
_cell.angle_beta   90.00
_cell.angle_gamma   90.00
#
_symmetry.space_group_name_H-M   'P 1'
#
loop_
_entity.id
_entity.type
_entity.pdbx_description
1 polymer ?
#
loop_
_entity_poly.entity_id
_entity_poly.type
_entity_poly.pdbx_seq_one_letter_code
_entity_poly.pdbx_strand_id
1 'polypeptide(L)' 'MSDINKIDLNRQLQEAKVLNAELSHLKPSSRLYERQVPSSNIFFLAQDNEAVRTTGLEHQKRLEQQLKR' A
#
# COMPACT_ATOMS: atom_id res chain seq x y z
N MET A 1 21.52 7.21 -4.75
CA MET A 1 20.16 7.77 -4.58
C MET A 1 20.27 9.16 -4.00
N SER A 2 19.63 10.18 -4.57
CA SER A 2 19.65 11.55 -4.01
C SER A 2 18.91 11.58 -2.66
N ASP A 3 19.26 12.53 -1.80
CA ASP A 3 18.61 12.65 -0.48
C ASP A 3 17.11 12.94 -0.59
N ILE A 4 16.69 13.70 -1.62
CA ILE A 4 15.28 13.94 -1.95
C ILE A 4 14.56 12.62 -2.24
N ASN A 5 15.16 11.74 -3.05
CA ASN A 5 14.57 10.44 -3.37
C ASN A 5 14.46 9.53 -2.14
N LYS A 6 15.41 9.61 -1.19
CA LYS A 6 15.34 8.87 0.08
C LYS A 6 14.22 9.38 0.99
N ILE A 7 14.02 10.69 1.06
CA ILE A 7 12.93 11.31 1.83
C ILE A 7 11.57 10.87 1.25
N ASP A 8 11.41 10.96 -0.06
CA ASP A 8 10.17 10.53 -0.74
C ASP A 8 9.90 9.04 -0.54
N LEU A 9 10.93 8.20 -0.65
CA LEU A 9 10.78 6.77 -0.46
C LEU A 9 10.42 6.40 0.98
N ASN A 10 11.02 7.09 1.97
CA ASN A 10 10.65 6.92 3.38
C ASN A 10 9.21 7.33 3.65
N ARG A 11 8.74 8.43 3.05
CA ARG A 11 7.34 8.85 3.14
C ARG A 11 6.39 7.78 2.58
N GLN A 12 6.65 7.29 1.36
CA GLN A 12 5.84 6.23 0.75
C GLN A 12 5.83 4.95 1.59
N LEU A 13 6.97 4.60 2.17
CA LEU A 13 7.06 3.44 3.06
C LEU A 13 6.22 3.62 4.33
N GLN A 14 6.23 4.81 4.91
CA GLN A 14 5.41 5.11 6.09
C GLN A 14 3.92 5.05 5.76
N GLU A 15 3.49 5.62 4.63
CA GLU A 15 2.11 5.54 4.14
C GLU A 15 1.67 4.09 3.93
N ALA A 16 2.51 3.26 3.30
CA ALA A 16 2.22 1.84 3.09
C ALA A 16 2.10 1.05 4.40
N LYS A 17 2.95 1.34 5.39
CA LYS A 17 2.88 0.72 6.72
C LYS A 17 1.59 1.07 7.45
N VAL A 18 1.18 2.33 7.42
CA VAL A 18 -0.10 2.77 8.01
C VAL A 18 -1.26 2.06 7.32
N LEU A 19 -1.29 2.06 5.99
CA LEU A 19 -2.35 1.38 5.23
C LEU A 19 -2.44 -0.12 5.58
N ASN A 20 -1.32 -0.83 5.63
CA ASN A 20 -1.32 -2.25 5.97
C ASN A 20 -1.76 -2.50 7.41
N ALA A 21 -1.40 -1.62 8.36
CA ALA A 21 -1.89 -1.68 9.73
C ALA A 21 -3.42 -1.53 9.78
N GLU A 22 -3.98 -0.53 9.08
CA GLU A 22 -5.44 -0.33 9.00
C GLU A 22 -6.13 -1.56 8.38
N LEU A 23 -5.59 -2.08 7.27
CA LEU A 23 -6.12 -3.27 6.59
C LEU A 23 -6.11 -4.52 7.49
N SER A 24 -5.12 -4.64 8.37
CA SER A 24 -4.99 -5.78 9.30
C SER A 24 -6.04 -5.78 10.41
N HIS A 25 -6.50 -4.60 10.84
CA HIS A 25 -7.53 -4.45 11.88
C HIS A 25 -8.96 -4.54 11.33
N LEU A 26 -9.13 -4.48 10.01
CA LEU A 26 -10.45 -4.60 9.39
C LEU A 26 -11.03 -6.01 9.54
N LYS A 27 -12.33 -6.06 9.81
CA LYS A 27 -13.09 -7.32 9.81
C LYS A 27 -13.02 -7.97 8.43
N PRO A 28 -12.90 -9.31 8.33
CA PRO A 28 -12.83 -10.00 7.03
C PRO A 28 -14.01 -9.73 6.10
N SER A 29 -15.20 -9.48 6.66
CA SER A 29 -16.43 -9.18 5.92
C SER A 29 -16.57 -7.71 5.47
N SER A 30 -15.59 -6.86 5.80
CA SER A 30 -15.62 -5.45 5.40
C SER A 30 -15.52 -5.34 3.88
N ARG A 31 -16.33 -4.48 3.26
CA ARG A 31 -16.20 -4.18 1.84
C ARG A 31 -15.02 -3.24 1.65
N LEU A 32 -14.04 -3.64 0.87
CA LEU A 32 -12.89 -2.81 0.52
C LEU A 32 -13.09 -2.20 -0.86
N TYR A 33 -12.65 -0.95 -1.00
CA TYR A 33 -12.61 -0.28 -2.29
C TYR A 33 -11.15 -0.08 -2.68
N GLU A 34 -10.75 -0.64 -3.81
CA GLU A 34 -9.40 -0.50 -4.35
C GLU A 34 -9.38 0.56 -5.44
N ARG A 35 -8.33 1.38 -5.42
CA ARG A 35 -8.11 2.40 -6.43
C ARG A 35 -7.54 1.76 -7.69
N GLN A 36 -8.15 2.01 -8.85
CA GLN A 36 -7.73 1.39 -10.12
C GLN A 36 -6.29 1.74 -10.50
N VAL A 37 -5.93 3.02 -10.42
CA VAL A 37 -4.58 3.52 -10.74
C VAL A 37 -4.22 4.72 -9.87
N PRO A 38 -2.93 4.99 -9.62
CA PRO A 38 -2.54 6.07 -8.71
C PRO A 38 -2.96 7.49 -9.09
N SER A 39 -3.12 7.73 -10.38
CA SER A 39 -3.49 9.03 -10.95
C SER A 39 -5.00 9.27 -11.01
N SER A 40 -5.83 8.28 -10.67
CA SER A 40 -7.28 8.34 -10.79
C SER A 40 -7.95 8.41 -9.42
N ASN A 41 -9.14 9.03 -9.38
CA ASN A 41 -10.03 9.01 -8.20
C ASN A 41 -11.14 7.95 -8.33
N ILE A 42 -10.96 6.97 -9.22
CA ILE A 42 -11.89 5.87 -9.42
C ILE A 42 -11.52 4.71 -8.48
N PHE A 43 -12.52 4.24 -7.74
CA PHE A 43 -12.40 3.11 -6.83
C PHE A 43 -13.40 2.02 -7.22
N PHE A 44 -12.92 0.78 -7.30
CA PHE A 44 -13.74 -0.40 -7.53
C PHE A 44 -13.92 -1.18 -6.25
N LEU A 45 -15.08 -1.81 -6.09
CA LEU A 45 -15.31 -2.75 -5.01
C LEU A 45 -14.38 -3.96 -5.21
N ALA A 46 -13.55 -4.25 -4.22
CA ALA A 46 -12.66 -5.39 -4.25
C ALA A 46 -13.47 -6.70 -4.22
N GLN A 47 -13.14 -7.61 -5.13
CA GLN A 47 -13.75 -8.94 -5.18
C GLN A 47 -13.15 -9.86 -4.11
N ASP A 48 -11.85 -9.70 -3.83
CA ASP A 48 -11.09 -10.48 -2.88
C ASP A 48 -10.27 -9.56 -1.97
N ASN A 49 -10.67 -9.51 -0.70
CA ASN A 49 -9.99 -8.71 0.32
C ASN A 49 -8.59 -9.24 0.67
N GLU A 50 -8.34 -10.55 0.53
CA GLU A 50 -7.02 -11.13 0.78
C GLU A 50 -6.02 -10.77 -0.31
N ALA A 51 -6.47 -10.74 -1.57
CA ALA A 51 -5.65 -10.25 -2.69
C ALA A 51 -5.21 -8.79 -2.48
N VAL A 52 -6.12 -7.92 -2.00
CA VAL A 52 -5.81 -6.52 -1.68
C VAL A 52 -4.77 -6.42 -0.56
N ARG A 53 -4.93 -7.20 0.52
CA ARG A 53 -3.98 -7.24 1.64
C ARG A 53 -2.60 -7.73 1.19
N THR A 54 -2.56 -8.77 0.36
CA THR A 54 -1.32 -9.35 -0.16
C THR A 54 -0.57 -8.34 -1.02
N THR A 55 -1.28 -7.67 -1.93
CA THR A 55 -0.72 -6.62 -2.79
C THR A 55 -0.16 -5.45 -1.98
N GLY A 56 -0.86 -5.03 -0.91
CA GLY A 56 -0.38 -4.00 0.01
C GLY A 56 0.92 -4.38 0.74
N LEU A 57 1.03 -5.63 1.20
CA LEU A 57 2.23 -6.16 1.84
C LEU A 57 3.41 -6.27 0.86
N GLU A 58 3.17 -6.74 -0.35
CA GLU A 58 4.19 -6.80 -1.41
C GLU A 58 4.69 -5.41 -1.79
N HIS A 59 3.78 -4.44 -1.88
CA HIS A 59 4.16 -3.05 -2.13
C HIS A 59 5.08 -2.51 -1.04
N GLN A 60 4.75 -2.73 0.23
CA GLN A 60 5.61 -2.32 1.36
C GLN A 60 6.98 -2.99 1.27
N LYS A 61 7.05 -4.32 1.07
CA LYS A 61 8.33 -5.05 0.95
C LYS A 61 9.20 -4.51 -0.18
N ARG A 62 8.59 -4.16 -1.32
CA ARG A 62 9.30 -3.56 -2.46
C ARG A 62 9.92 -2.21 -2.11
N LEU A 63 9.18 -1.34 -1.39
CA LEU A 63 9.70 -0.05 -0.91
C LEU A 63 10.86 -0.24 0.08
N GLU A 64 10.75 -1.20 1.00
CA GLU A 64 11.83 -1.54 1.94
C GLU A 64 13.09 -2.02 1.23
N GLN A 65 12.95 -2.83 0.18
CA GLN A 65 14.08 -3.28 -0.63
C GLN A 65 14.75 -2.15 -1.40
N GLN A 66 13.97 -1.18 -1.92
CA GLN A 66 14.51 0.00 -2.59
C GLN A 66 15.31 0.90 -1.64
N LEU A 67 14.95 0.93 -0.35
CA LEU A 67 15.62 1.74 0.66
C LEU A 67 16.94 1.11 1.17
N LYS A 68 17.07 -0.22 1.04
CA LYS A 68 18.27 -0.99 1.39
C LYS A 68 19.33 -1.01 0.29
N ARG A 69 19.01 -0.53 -0.92
CA ARG A 69 19.92 -0.42 -2.07
C ARG A 69 20.54 0.97 -2.14
#